data_AF-A0A7X7APJ2-F1
#
_entry.id   AF-A0A7X7APJ2-F1
#
_cell.length_a   1.000
_cell.length_b   1.000
_cell.length_c   1.000
_cell.angle_alpha   90.00
_cell.angle_beta   90.00
_cell.angle_gamma   90.00
#
_symmetry.space_group_name_H-M   'P 1'
#
loop_
_entity.id
_entity.type
_entity.pdbx_description
1 polymer ?
#
loop_
_entity_poly.entity_id
_entity_poly.type
_entity_poly.pdbx_seq_one_letter_code
_entity_poly.pdbx_strand_id
1 'polypeptide(L)'
;YLLAQAVSLPLYRRTFAVVHHDLAGLEKELYQIVDCGGRVVDVIVEHPIYGEITGLLMLSSRREVAEFVKKLKESRAQPLAALTGGVHLHTVEALSQEVLNRVEERLKEIGVLIEENE
;
A
#
# COMPACT_ATOMS: atom_id res chain seq x y z
N TYR A 1 31.07 22.32 -7.13
CA TYR A 1 30.15 21.20 -7.35
C TYR A 1 30.38 20.17 -6.25
N LEU A 2 29.49 20.09 -5.26
CA LEU A 2 29.48 18.99 -4.30
C LEU A 2 28.71 17.84 -4.95
N LEU A 3 29.42 16.82 -5.41
CA LEU A 3 28.81 15.52 -5.71
C LEU A 3 28.36 14.96 -4.36
N ALA A 4 27.07 15.11 -4.05
CA ALA A 4 26.46 14.32 -3.00
C ALA A 4 26.62 12.86 -3.41
N GLN A 5 27.55 12.15 -2.77
CA GLN A 5 27.54 10.69 -2.79
C GLN A 5 26.13 10.30 -2.37
N ALA A 6 25.42 9.59 -3.24
CA ALA A 6 24.11 9.04 -2.92
C ALA A 6 24.31 8.07 -1.76
N VAL A 7 24.05 8.56 -0.55
CA VAL A 7 24.02 7.73 0.65
C VAL A 7 22.89 6.73 0.41
N SER A 8 23.23 5.45 0.19
CA SER A 8 22.22 4.40 0.13
C SER A 8 21.71 4.19 1.56
N LEU A 9 20.71 4.97 1.95
CA LEU A 9 20.03 4.75 3.21
C LEU A 9 19.41 3.34 3.18
N PRO A 10 19.51 2.57 4.27
CA PRO A 10 18.83 1.29 4.35
C PRO A 10 17.32 1.51 4.18
N LEU A 11 16.74 0.85 3.19
CA LEU A 11 15.30 0.81 2.97
C LEU A 11 14.76 -0.46 3.63
N TYR A 12 13.85 -0.28 4.56
CA TYR A 12 13.13 -1.36 5.21
C TYR A 12 11.86 -1.66 4.42
N ARG A 13 11.53 -2.94 4.26
CA ARG A 13 10.35 -3.38 3.51
C ARG A 13 9.55 -4.37 4.34
N ARG A 14 8.23 -4.19 4.40
CA ARG A 14 7.29 -5.13 5.04
C ARG A 14 6.04 -5.24 4.17
N THR A 15 5.51 -6.46 4.08
CA THR A 15 4.24 -6.73 3.40
C THR A 15 3.12 -6.75 4.42
N PHE A 16 2.04 -6.04 4.12
CA PHE A 16 0.84 -5.99 4.95
C PHE A 16 -0.34 -6.61 4.20
N ALA A 17 -1.01 -7.56 4.85
CA ALA A 17 -2.27 -8.10 4.37
C ALA A 17 -3.41 -7.20 4.84
N VAL A 18 -4.22 -6.72 3.90
CA VAL A 18 -5.31 -5.78 4.17
C VAL A 18 -6.59 -6.20 3.45
N VAL A 19 -7.73 -5.74 3.97
CA VAL A 19 -9.04 -5.96 3.38
C VAL A 19 -9.85 -4.67 3.33
N HIS A 20 -10.37 -4.35 2.16
CA HIS A 20 -11.44 -3.36 1.99
C HIS A 20 -12.28 -3.71 0.76
N HIS A 21 -13.51 -3.20 0.70
CA HIS A 21 -14.45 -3.51 -0.38
C HIS A 21 -14.80 -2.32 -1.27
N ASP A 22 -14.38 -1.12 -0.90
CA ASP A 22 -14.74 0.12 -1.58
C ASP A 22 -13.54 1.05 -1.83
N LEU A 23 -13.75 2.04 -2.70
CA LEU A 23 -12.72 3.02 -3.04
C LEU A 23 -12.37 3.96 -1.89
N ALA A 24 -13.31 4.21 -0.97
CA ALA A 24 -13.03 5.03 0.19
C ALA A 24 -12.11 4.29 1.18
N GLY A 25 -12.27 2.98 1.33
CA GLY A 25 -11.32 2.12 2.05
C GLY A 25 -9.91 2.18 1.47
N LEU A 26 -9.78 1.97 0.15
CA LEU A 26 -8.50 2.07 -0.59
C LEU A 26 -7.82 3.44 -0.40
N GLU A 27 -8.58 4.53 -0.50
CA GLU A 27 -8.02 5.86 -0.33
C GLU A 27 -7.54 6.08 1.11
N LYS A 28 -8.33 5.62 2.10
CA LYS A 28 -8.03 5.77 3.52
C LYS A 28 -6.80 4.99 3.94
N GLU A 29 -6.65 3.74 3.50
CA GLU A 29 -5.48 2.92 3.85
C GLU A 29 -4.20 3.49 3.24
N LEU A 30 -4.22 3.87 1.95
CA LEU A 30 -3.06 4.42 1.25
C LEU A 30 -2.62 5.73 1.90
N TYR A 31 -3.58 6.55 2.34
CA TYR A 31 -3.31 7.74 3.13
C TYR A 31 -2.64 7.42 4.48
N GLN A 32 -3.12 6.43 5.23
CA GLN A 32 -2.48 6.05 6.50
C GLN A 32 -1.01 5.63 6.30
N ILE A 33 -0.72 4.91 5.22
CA ILE A 33 0.65 4.46 4.92
C ILE A 33 1.56 5.65 4.62
N VAL A 34 1.16 6.53 3.69
CA VAL A 34 2.00 7.67 3.28
C VAL A 34 2.12 8.73 4.38
N ASP A 35 1.11 8.89 5.24
CA ASP A 35 1.15 9.82 6.36
C ASP A 35 2.13 9.42 7.46
N CYS A 36 2.34 8.11 7.62
CA CYS A 36 3.38 7.61 8.52
C CYS A 36 4.78 7.79 7.94
N GLY A 37 4.91 8.17 6.66
CA GLY A 37 6.17 8.24 5.92
C GLY A 37 6.53 6.96 5.19
N GLY A 38 5.57 6.04 5.01
CA GLY A 38 5.74 4.83 4.21
C GLY A 38 5.53 5.09 2.71
N ARG A 39 6.12 4.25 1.87
CA ARG A 39 5.91 4.20 0.43
C ARG A 39 5.25 2.88 0.05
N VAL A 40 4.09 2.95 -0.59
CA VAL A 40 3.39 1.77 -1.13
C VAL A 40 4.03 1.42 -2.47
N VAL A 41 4.72 0.29 -2.53
CA VAL A 41 5.45 -0.17 -3.72
C VAL A 41 4.49 -0.81 -4.70
N ASP A 42 3.69 -1.74 -4.21
CA ASP A 42 2.86 -2.61 -5.03
C ASP A 42 1.55 -2.98 -4.32
N VAL A 43 0.66 -3.58 -5.09
CA VAL A 43 -0.51 -4.32 -4.65
C VAL A 43 -0.44 -5.72 -5.23
N ILE A 44 -0.71 -6.73 -4.42
CA ILE A 44 -0.65 -8.14 -4.80
C ILE A 44 -2.00 -8.79 -4.46
N VAL A 45 -2.57 -9.51 -5.42
CA VAL A 45 -3.82 -10.26 -5.25
C VAL A 45 -3.69 -11.67 -5.79
N GLU A 46 -4.41 -12.62 -5.21
CA GLU A 46 -4.45 -14.01 -5.66
C GLU A 46 -5.69 -14.26 -6.53
N HIS A 47 -5.49 -14.65 -7.79
CA HIS A 47 -6.56 -14.94 -8.74
C HIS A 47 -6.63 -16.44 -9.05
N PRO A 48 -7.81 -17.10 -8.99
CA PRO A 48 -7.91 -18.56 -9.14
C PRO A 48 -7.42 -19.09 -10.49
N ILE A 49 -7.39 -18.26 -11.53
CA ILE A 49 -6.92 -18.63 -12.88
C ILE A 49 -5.46 -18.22 -13.12
N TYR A 50 -5.06 -17.04 -12.63
CA TYR A 50 -3.78 -16.43 -12.99
C TYR A 50 -2.72 -16.59 -11.89
N GLY A 51 -3.09 -17.09 -10.73
CA GLY A 51 -2.25 -17.10 -9.54
C GLY A 51 -2.07 -15.68 -9.02
N GLU A 52 -0.84 -15.33 -8.65
CA GLU A 52 -0.51 -14.01 -8.13
C GLU A 52 -0.51 -12.93 -9.22
N ILE A 53 -1.25 -11.86 -9.01
CA ILE A 53 -1.25 -10.66 -9.85
C ILE A 53 -0.69 -9.50 -9.05
N THR A 54 0.40 -8.90 -9.54
CA THR A 54 1.09 -7.79 -8.89
C THR A 54 0.98 -6.52 -9.74
N GLY A 55 0.40 -5.47 -9.15
CA GLY A 55 0.32 -4.13 -9.71
C GLY A 55 1.30 -3.18 -9.03
N LEU A 56 2.16 -2.51 -9.79
CA LEU A 56 3.08 -1.51 -9.25
C LEU A 56 2.35 -0.17 -9.02
N LEU A 57 2.54 0.40 -7.84
CA LEU A 57 1.88 1.65 -7.43
C LEU A 57 2.89 2.78 -7.19
N MET A 58 3.96 2.51 -6.45
CA MET A 58 5.03 3.48 -6.14
C MET A 58 4.54 4.80 -5.54
N LEU A 59 3.59 4.74 -4.59
CA LEU A 59 2.95 5.90 -3.98
C LEU A 59 3.65 6.28 -2.67
N SER A 60 4.08 7.53 -2.56
CA SER A 60 4.86 8.06 -1.44
C SER A 60 4.28 9.32 -0.81
N SER A 61 3.20 9.86 -1.37
CA SER A 61 2.56 11.08 -0.87
C SER A 61 1.04 11.07 -1.05
N ARG A 62 0.33 11.83 -0.22
CA ARG A 62 -1.13 12.02 -0.36
C ARG A 62 -1.53 12.52 -1.75
N ARG A 63 -0.70 13.34 -2.40
CA ARG A 63 -0.96 13.84 -3.76
C ARG A 63 -0.97 12.69 -4.77
N GLU A 64 0.04 11.83 -4.73
CA GLU A 64 0.14 10.67 -5.61
C GLU A 64 -1.03 9.70 -5.39
N VAL A 65 -1.40 9.46 -4.13
CA VAL A 65 -2.59 8.65 -3.79
C VAL A 65 -3.87 9.28 -4.35
N ALA A 66 -4.08 10.58 -4.19
CA ALA A 66 -5.24 11.27 -4.73
C ALA A 66 -5.32 11.19 -6.27
N GLU A 67 -4.18 11.36 -6.96
CA GLU A 67 -4.09 11.21 -8.41
C GLU A 67 -4.39 9.77 -8.85
N PHE A 68 -3.88 8.77 -8.12
CA PHE A 68 -4.15 7.36 -8.37
C PHE A 68 -5.64 7.05 -8.22
N VAL A 69 -6.25 7.43 -7.10
CA VAL A 69 -7.68 7.23 -6.83
C VAL A 69 -8.54 7.94 -7.88
N LYS A 70 -8.15 9.14 -8.31
CA LYS A 70 -8.83 9.87 -9.39
C LYS A 70 -8.78 9.12 -10.72
N LYS A 71 -7.60 8.65 -11.14
CA LYS A 71 -7.45 7.84 -12.37
C LYS A 71 -8.28 6.56 -12.31
N LEU A 72 -8.37 5.95 -11.13
CA LEU A 72 -9.15 4.73 -10.93
C LEU A 72 -10.66 5.01 -11.04
N LYS A 73 -11.14 6.13 -10.48
CA LYS A 73 -12.52 6.61 -10.66
C LYS A 73 -12.84 6.95 -12.12
N GLU A 74 -11.93 7.62 -12.83
CA GLU A 74 -12.12 8.03 -14.24
C GLU A 74 -12.12 6.86 -15.21
N SER A 75 -11.26 5.87 -14.99
CA SER A 75 -11.17 4.68 -15.85
C SER A 75 -12.35 3.71 -15.68
N ARG A 76 -13.19 3.90 -14.65
CA ARG A 76 -14.22 2.93 -14.21
C ARG A 76 -13.65 1.52 -13.96
N ALA A 77 -12.35 1.40 -13.79
CA ALA A 77 -11.70 0.15 -13.47
C ALA A 77 -12.00 -0.18 -12.01
N GLN A 78 -12.24 -1.46 -11.75
CA GLN A 78 -12.31 -1.93 -10.37
C GLN A 78 -10.89 -2.07 -9.80
N PRO A 79 -10.69 -1.76 -8.51
CA PRO A 79 -9.44 -2.08 -7.84
C PRO A 79 -9.11 -3.56 -7.97
N LEU A 80 -7.83 -3.92 -8.01
CA LEU A 80 -7.42 -5.33 -8.06
C LEU A 80 -7.96 -6.13 -6.87
N ALA A 81 -8.09 -5.50 -5.69
CA ALA A 81 -8.71 -6.09 -4.51
C ALA A 81 -10.13 -6.62 -4.76
N ALA A 82 -10.86 -6.10 -5.75
CA ALA A 82 -12.21 -6.60 -6.07
C ALA A 82 -12.19 -8.05 -6.60
N LEU A 83 -11.06 -8.51 -7.17
CA LEU A 83 -10.90 -9.87 -7.70
C LEU A 83 -10.87 -10.95 -6.60
N THR A 84 -10.47 -10.56 -5.40
CA THR A 84 -10.28 -11.41 -4.21
C THR A 84 -11.31 -11.14 -3.13
N GLY A 85 -12.44 -10.50 -3.48
CA GLY A 85 -13.45 -10.12 -2.49
C GLY A 85 -12.95 -9.09 -1.48
N GLY A 86 -11.90 -8.32 -1.80
CA GLY A 86 -11.36 -7.23 -1.00
C GLY A 86 -10.00 -7.51 -0.35
N VAL A 87 -9.57 -8.77 -0.31
CA VAL A 87 -8.32 -9.19 0.36
C VAL A 87 -7.12 -9.01 -0.55
N HIS A 88 -6.11 -8.28 -0.11
CA HIS A 88 -4.92 -8.04 -0.92
C HIS A 88 -3.72 -7.74 -0.03
N LEU A 89 -2.53 -7.77 -0.63
CA LEU A 89 -1.28 -7.45 0.05
C LEU A 89 -0.72 -6.14 -0.51
N HIS A 90 -0.11 -5.36 0.36
CA HIS A 90 0.69 -4.21 -0.02
C HIS A 90 2.09 -4.36 0.50
N THR A 91 3.09 -4.20 -0.38
CA THR A 91 4.44 -4.05 0.10
C THR A 91 4.77 -2.59 0.36
N VAL A 92 5.14 -2.28 1.59
CA VAL A 92 5.46 -0.93 2.04
C VAL A 92 6.95 -0.83 2.36
N GLU A 93 7.55 0.25 1.87
CA GLU A 93 8.93 0.62 2.14
C GLU A 93 9.01 1.85 3.03
N ALA A 94 10.01 1.89 3.90
CA ALA A 94 10.28 3.05 4.74
C ALA A 94 11.78 3.20 5.05
N LEU A 95 12.15 4.40 5.49
CA LEU A 95 13.53 4.72 5.90
C LEU A 95 13.89 4.20 7.31
N SER A 96 12.91 3.76 8.08
CA SER A 96 13.12 3.12 9.38
C SER A 96 12.07 2.06 9.67
N GLN A 97 12.44 1.09 10.51
CA GLN A 97 11.53 0.04 10.96
C GLN A 97 10.42 0.57 11.87
N GLU A 98 10.68 1.68 12.58
CA GLU A 98 9.69 2.40 13.40
C GLU A 98 8.54 2.95 12.55
N VAL A 99 8.83 3.44 11.34
CA VAL A 99 7.77 3.87 10.41
C VAL A 99 6.89 2.69 10.02
N LEU A 100 7.48 1.52 9.70
CA LEU A 100 6.70 0.33 9.38
C LEU A 100 5.83 -0.14 10.56
N ASN A 101 6.34 -0.07 11.79
CA ASN A 101 5.56 -0.39 12.98
C ASN A 101 4.38 0.58 13.16
N ARG A 102 4.61 1.89 12.95
CA ARG A 102 3.53 2.89 12.99
C ARG A 102 2.50 2.67 11.89
N VAL A 103 2.93 2.30 10.68
CA VAL A 103 2.02 1.94 9.58
C VAL A 103 1.14 0.77 10.00
N GLU A 104 1.74 -0.29 10.54
CA GLU A 104 1.01 -1.46 11.03
C GLU A 104 -0.03 -1.09 12.09
N GLU A 105 0.38 -0.31 13.11
CA GLU A 105 -0.52 0.19 14.15
C GLU A 105 -1.69 0.99 13.55
N ARG A 106 -1.43 1.89 12.60
CA ARG A 106 -2.50 2.67 11.93
C ARG A 106 -3.45 1.79 11.14
N LEU A 107 -2.94 0.79 10.41
CA LEU A 107 -3.76 -0.16 9.66
C LEU A 107 -4.64 -1.02 10.59
N LYS A 108 -4.12 -1.39 11.77
CA LYS A 108 -4.90 -2.05 12.84
C LYS A 108 -5.98 -1.13 13.40
N GLU A 109 -5.64 0.12 13.73
CA GLU A 109 -6.58 1.09 14.30
C GLU A 109 -7.78 1.37 13.40
N ILE A 110 -7.58 1.40 12.08
CA ILE A 110 -8.67 1.61 11.12
C ILE A 110 -9.43 0.32 10.77
N GLY A 111 -8.99 -0.83 11.29
CA GLY A 111 -9.66 -2.13 11.13
C GLY A 111 -9.53 -2.76 9.75
N VAL A 112 -8.51 -2.39 8.96
CA VAL A 112 -8.29 -2.96 7.61
C VAL A 112 -7.19 -4.01 7.57
N LEU A 113 -6.30 -4.04 8.57
CA LEU A 113 -5.24 -5.04 8.64
C LEU A 113 -5.84 -6.43 8.94
N ILE A 114 -5.48 -7.41 8.14
CA ILE A 114 -5.75 -8.82 8.44
C ILE A 114 -4.64 -9.30 9.35
N GLU A 115 -4.98 -9.60 10.59
CA GLU A 115 -4.07 -10.30 11.49
C GLU A 115 -4.13 -11.79 11.15
N GLU A 116 -2.98 -12.39 10.85
CA GLU A 116 -2.83 -13.85 10.90
C GLU A 116 -3.01 -14.26 12.36
N ASN A 117 -4.25 -14.48 12.77
CA ASN A 117 -4.53 -15.26 13.96
C ASN A 117 -4.23 -16.71 13.59
N GLU A 118 -3.21 -17.29 14.25
CA GLU A 118 -2.93 -18.73 14.29
C GLU A 118 -4.17 -19.58 14.54
#